data_AF-A0A432K977-F1
#
_entry.id   AF-A0A432K977-F1
#
_cell.length_a   1.000
_cell.length_b   1.000
_cell.length_c   1.000
_cell.angle_alpha   90.00
_cell.angle_beta   90.00
_cell.angle_gamma   90.00
#
_symmetry.space_group_name_H-M   'P 1'
#
loop_
_entity.id
_entity.type
_entity.pdbx_description
1 polymer ?
#
loop_
_entity_poly.entity_id
_entity_poly.type
_entity_poly.pdbx_seq_one_letter_code
_entity_poly.pdbx_strand_id
1 'polypeptide(L)'
;MRLPRVAFGKTSIFRGDTVFEKIQHMGYLTPDLEEAVAWFEKSFGAINAGGGPLNKSIAMPTGGRNAYMRFGNAEAELLEPEDKTGLSSEVLTMHHVGYVVADIDRAIDDLTARGFKFAGDKPFTNVMGQTLLYFDPTTTNGVLMHITQLPGEPVAANNGFEVERIVHAGYRVNDLEKAIKWYVDNFDGEHLGGGPSRSGGRNAFVNFGQVQVELIEPGDPASMGNDHVMDHVGYVVGDIPSCIGECESHGLRFVSDTPITNSVGQQVLYFETDTSMNSRMHLTRLPD
;
A
#
# COMPACT_ATOMS: atom_id res chain seq x y z
N MET A 1 10.83 28.78 23.49
CA MET A 1 12.04 28.53 22.68
C MET A 1 11.64 27.51 21.61
N ARG A 2 11.50 27.93 20.34
CA ARG A 2 11.02 27.05 19.26
C ARG A 2 12.16 26.11 18.86
N LEU A 3 11.90 24.80 18.88
CA LEU A 3 12.80 23.78 18.35
C LEU A 3 13.08 24.04 16.86
N PRO A 4 14.30 23.78 16.36
CA PRO A 4 14.64 24.03 14.97
C PRO A 4 13.88 23.05 14.08
N ARG A 5 13.26 23.56 13.01
CA ARG A 5 12.78 22.75 11.90
C ARG A 5 13.98 22.00 11.31
N VAL A 6 13.96 20.67 11.37
CA VAL A 6 14.90 19.83 10.63
C VAL A 6 14.69 20.12 9.15
N ALA A 7 15.73 20.62 8.50
CA ALA A 7 15.75 20.81 7.06
C ALA A 7 15.89 19.43 6.41
N PHE A 8 14.90 19.01 5.63
CA PHE A 8 15.01 17.86 4.76
C PHE A 8 16.22 18.04 3.85
N GLY A 9 17.16 17.09 3.93
CA GLY A 9 18.35 17.04 3.10
C GLY A 9 17.98 16.97 1.63
N LYS A 10 18.55 17.87 0.83
CA LYS A 10 18.47 17.83 -0.63
C LYS A 10 19.36 16.70 -1.15
N THR A 11 18.81 15.50 -1.26
CA THR A 11 19.25 14.52 -2.26
C THR A 11 18.13 14.41 -3.29
N SER A 12 18.19 15.29 -4.28
CA SER A 12 17.26 15.33 -5.42
C SER A 12 17.51 14.13 -6.33
N ILE A 13 16.91 12.98 -6.01
CA ILE A 13 16.88 11.77 -6.86
C ILE A 13 15.64 11.70 -7.78
N PHE A 14 14.66 12.59 -7.62
CA PHE A 14 13.47 12.60 -8.47
C PHE A 14 13.73 13.40 -9.75
N ARG A 15 13.84 12.72 -10.90
CA ARG A 15 13.66 13.36 -12.21
C ARG A 15 12.22 13.89 -12.30
N GLY A 16 12.06 15.09 -12.86
CA GLY A 16 10.76 15.76 -12.97
C GLY A 16 9.69 14.91 -13.65
N ASP A 17 8.49 15.01 -13.09
CA ASP A 17 7.17 14.58 -13.61
C ASP A 17 6.94 13.07 -13.76
N THR A 18 7.06 12.30 -12.68
CA THR A 18 6.42 10.97 -12.61
C THR A 18 4.90 11.13 -12.48
N VAL A 19 4.12 10.30 -13.18
CA VAL A 19 2.64 10.32 -13.11
C VAL A 19 2.15 10.07 -11.68
N PHE A 20 2.81 9.15 -10.97
CA PHE A 20 2.48 8.79 -9.61
C PHE A 20 3.28 9.63 -8.59
N GLU A 21 2.61 10.09 -7.55
CA GLU A 21 3.23 10.82 -6.44
C GLU A 21 3.59 9.88 -5.29
N LYS A 22 2.61 9.15 -4.73
CA LYS A 22 2.76 8.28 -3.55
C LYS A 22 1.64 7.25 -3.48
N ILE A 23 1.77 6.25 -2.60
CA ILE A 23 0.64 5.41 -2.22
C ILE A 23 -0.32 6.24 -1.36
N GLN A 24 -1.60 6.22 -1.73
CA GLN A 24 -2.68 6.76 -0.91
C GLN A 24 -3.03 5.77 0.21
N HIS A 25 -3.47 4.57 -0.18
CA HIS A 25 -3.92 3.54 0.73
C HIS A 25 -3.63 2.15 0.21
N MET A 26 -3.68 1.20 1.14
CA MET A 26 -3.91 -0.21 0.84
C MET A 26 -5.40 -0.51 1.05
N GLY A 27 -6.02 -1.18 0.09
CA GLY A 27 -7.38 -1.69 0.20
C GLY A 27 -7.37 -3.12 0.76
N TYR A 28 -8.30 -3.43 1.65
CA TYR A 28 -8.47 -4.75 2.27
C TYR A 28 -9.90 -5.24 2.16
N LEU A 29 -10.07 -6.50 1.76
CA LEU A 29 -11.33 -7.21 1.96
C LEU A 29 -11.39 -7.76 3.39
N THR A 30 -12.55 -7.67 4.00
CA THR A 30 -12.81 -8.19 5.34
C THR A 30 -14.18 -8.85 5.45
N PRO A 31 -14.33 -9.94 6.21
CA PRO A 31 -15.64 -10.53 6.49
C PRO A 31 -16.45 -9.75 7.52
N ASP A 32 -15.85 -8.81 8.25
CA ASP A 32 -16.52 -8.02 9.30
C ASP A 32 -15.91 -6.61 9.34
N LEU A 33 -16.65 -5.63 8.80
CA LEU A 33 -16.16 -4.25 8.73
C LEU A 33 -16.02 -3.63 10.12
N GLU A 34 -16.94 -3.91 11.04
CA GLU A 34 -16.89 -3.34 12.39
C GLU A 34 -15.68 -3.85 13.19
N GLU A 35 -15.36 -5.14 13.08
CA GLU A 35 -14.17 -5.73 13.71
C GLU A 35 -12.88 -5.12 13.14
N ALA A 36 -12.79 -4.99 11.81
CA ALA A 36 -11.65 -4.38 11.15
C ALA A 36 -11.45 -2.90 11.53
N VAL A 37 -12.54 -2.12 11.57
CA VAL A 37 -12.51 -0.72 12.03
C VAL A 37 -12.02 -0.64 13.48
N ALA A 38 -12.61 -1.41 14.39
CA ALA A 38 -12.24 -1.42 15.79
C ALA A 38 -10.77 -1.83 16.01
N TRP A 39 -10.26 -2.76 15.21
CA TRP A 39 -8.85 -3.14 15.26
C TRP A 39 -7.93 -2.00 14.82
N PHE A 40 -8.23 -1.29 13.73
CA PHE A 40 -7.43 -0.14 13.31
C PHE A 40 -7.47 1.01 14.34
N GLU A 41 -8.64 1.29 14.92
CA GLU A 41 -8.79 2.28 16.00
C GLU A 41 -7.92 1.93 17.22
N LYS A 42 -7.94 0.66 17.63
CA LYS A 42 -7.14 0.19 18.77
C LYS A 42 -5.64 0.14 18.48
N SER A 43 -5.26 -0.49 17.37
CA SER A 43 -3.87 -0.89 17.10
C SER A 43 -3.03 0.27 16.57
N PHE A 44 -3.63 1.12 15.73
CA PHE A 44 -2.97 2.25 15.09
C PHE A 44 -3.44 3.61 15.61
N GLY A 45 -4.38 3.65 16.56
CA GLY A 45 -5.03 4.91 16.95
C GLY A 45 -5.78 5.55 15.78
N ALA A 46 -6.24 4.74 14.82
CA ALA A 46 -6.81 5.23 13.59
C ALA A 46 -8.14 5.94 13.83
N ILE A 47 -8.51 6.85 12.92
CA ILE A 47 -9.83 7.49 12.89
C ILE A 47 -10.57 7.01 11.66
N ASN A 48 -11.81 6.58 11.83
CA ASN A 48 -12.73 6.34 10.72
C ASN A 48 -13.10 7.69 10.08
N ALA A 49 -12.57 7.94 8.89
CA ALA A 49 -12.75 9.20 8.17
C ALA A 49 -14.07 9.24 7.39
N GLY A 50 -14.73 8.09 7.20
CA GLY A 50 -15.97 7.96 6.45
C GLY A 50 -16.04 6.62 5.72
N GLY A 51 -17.12 6.44 4.98
CA GLY A 51 -17.44 5.19 4.29
C GLY A 51 -18.95 5.06 4.11
N GLY A 52 -19.39 3.98 3.47
CA GLY A 52 -20.82 3.74 3.29
C GLY A 52 -21.12 2.57 2.36
N PRO A 53 -22.38 2.45 1.91
CA PRO A 53 -22.77 1.44 0.93
C PRO A 53 -22.00 1.58 -0.38
N LEU A 54 -21.57 0.45 -0.93
CA LEU A 54 -20.89 0.35 -2.21
C LEU A 54 -21.78 -0.37 -3.23
N ASN A 55 -21.93 0.26 -4.40
CA ASN A 55 -22.54 -0.37 -5.56
C ASN A 55 -21.59 -1.40 -6.19
N LYS A 56 -22.16 -2.27 -7.02
CA LYS A 56 -21.39 -3.23 -7.82
C LYS A 56 -20.39 -2.50 -8.72
N SER A 57 -19.14 -2.93 -8.68
CA SER A 57 -18.03 -2.39 -9.46
C SER A 57 -16.99 -3.47 -9.71
N ILE A 58 -15.93 -3.16 -10.48
CA ILE A 58 -14.81 -4.09 -10.65
C ILE A 58 -14.12 -4.44 -9.32
N ALA A 59 -14.03 -3.48 -8.40
CA ALA A 59 -13.45 -3.68 -7.08
C ALA A 59 -14.40 -4.40 -6.12
N MET A 60 -15.71 -4.23 -6.29
CA MET A 60 -16.72 -4.88 -5.45
C MET A 60 -17.82 -5.48 -6.32
N PRO A 61 -17.61 -6.67 -6.94
CA PRO A 61 -18.54 -7.22 -7.92
C PRO A 61 -19.94 -7.50 -7.37
N THR A 62 -20.04 -7.78 -6.07
CA THR A 62 -21.31 -8.00 -5.37
C THR A 62 -21.86 -6.75 -4.71
N GLY A 63 -21.14 -5.63 -4.74
CA GLY A 63 -21.42 -4.49 -3.88
C GLY A 63 -20.99 -4.78 -2.44
N GLY A 64 -21.36 -3.91 -1.51
CA GLY A 64 -21.03 -4.10 -0.10
C GLY A 64 -21.04 -2.80 0.67
N ARG A 65 -20.08 -2.64 1.58
CA ARG A 65 -19.84 -1.39 2.30
C ARG A 65 -18.35 -1.20 2.56
N ASN A 66 -17.94 0.04 2.84
CA ASN A 66 -16.56 0.35 3.19
C ASN A 66 -16.42 1.31 4.37
N ALA A 67 -15.17 1.41 4.86
CA ALA A 67 -14.69 2.45 5.76
C ALA A 67 -13.25 2.86 5.38
N TYR A 68 -12.91 4.13 5.55
CA TYR A 68 -11.57 4.67 5.36
C TYR A 68 -10.94 4.95 6.73
N MET A 69 -9.93 4.18 7.09
CA MET A 69 -9.21 4.32 8.36
C MET A 69 -7.94 5.12 8.14
N ARG A 70 -7.79 6.26 8.83
CA ARG A 70 -6.60 7.10 8.76
C ARG A 70 -5.75 6.96 10.00
N PHE A 71 -4.43 6.93 9.88
CA PHE A 71 -3.48 6.85 10.99
C PHE A 71 -2.15 7.47 10.58
N GLY A 72 -1.63 8.41 11.36
CA GLY A 72 -0.50 9.24 10.94
C GLY A 72 -0.80 9.92 9.58
N ASN A 73 0.05 9.66 8.59
CA ASN A 73 -0.09 10.10 7.20
C ASN A 73 -0.45 8.94 6.23
N ALA A 74 -1.02 7.85 6.75
CA ALA A 74 -1.48 6.70 5.97
C ALA A 74 -3.01 6.54 6.03
N GLU A 75 -3.55 5.85 5.04
CA GLU A 75 -4.96 5.48 4.95
C GLU A 75 -5.06 3.98 4.60
N ALA A 76 -6.06 3.30 5.15
CA ALA A 76 -6.48 1.96 4.74
C ALA A 76 -7.95 2.02 4.33
N GLU A 77 -8.28 1.43 3.19
CA GLU A 77 -9.69 1.22 2.81
C GLU A 77 -10.09 -0.20 3.20
N LEU A 78 -11.12 -0.31 4.03
CA LEU A 78 -11.70 -1.58 4.46
C LEU A 78 -12.98 -1.82 3.68
N LEU A 79 -13.09 -2.97 3.02
CA LEU A 79 -14.23 -3.32 2.19
C LEU A 79 -14.84 -4.64 2.67
N GLU A 80 -16.13 -4.62 2.98
CA GLU A 80 -16.90 -5.82 3.29
C GLU A 80 -17.91 -6.08 2.17
N PRO A 81 -17.75 -7.17 1.40
CA PRO A 81 -18.65 -7.49 0.30
C PRO A 81 -19.98 -8.06 0.80
N GLU A 82 -21.04 -7.89 -0.02
CA GLU A 82 -22.33 -8.55 0.25
C GLU A 82 -22.19 -10.08 0.25
N ASP A 83 -21.44 -10.60 -0.74
CA ASP A 83 -21.07 -12.01 -0.81
C ASP A 83 -19.67 -12.20 -0.23
N LYS A 84 -19.60 -12.91 0.90
CA LYS A 84 -18.36 -13.22 1.64
C LYS A 84 -17.76 -14.57 1.22
N THR A 85 -18.38 -15.26 0.26
CA THR A 85 -17.90 -16.56 -0.22
C THR A 85 -16.51 -16.43 -0.82
N GLY A 86 -15.58 -17.26 -0.34
CA GLY A 86 -14.21 -17.29 -0.87
C GLY A 86 -13.30 -16.19 -0.33
N LEU A 87 -13.75 -15.37 0.63
CA LEU A 87 -12.83 -14.56 1.42
C LEU A 87 -11.80 -15.48 2.10
N SER A 88 -10.57 -14.97 2.21
CA SER A 88 -9.50 -15.65 2.93
C SER A 88 -9.94 -15.95 4.38
N SER A 89 -9.28 -16.91 5.02
CA SER A 89 -9.33 -17.03 6.48
C SER A 89 -8.70 -15.82 7.19
N GLU A 90 -7.96 -14.98 6.46
CA GLU A 90 -7.46 -13.71 6.96
C GLU A 90 -8.60 -12.70 7.13
N VAL A 91 -8.60 -11.98 8.26
CA VAL A 91 -9.63 -10.96 8.50
C VAL A 91 -9.36 -9.72 7.64
N LEU A 92 -8.11 -9.45 7.29
CA LEU A 92 -7.70 -8.39 6.36
C LEU A 92 -6.93 -8.98 5.16
N THR A 93 -7.64 -9.26 4.07
CA THR A 93 -7.03 -9.72 2.81
C THR A 93 -6.68 -8.54 1.94
N MET A 94 -5.41 -8.39 1.54
CA MET A 94 -5.01 -7.30 0.63
C MET A 94 -5.74 -7.40 -0.71
N HIS A 95 -6.29 -6.29 -1.17
CA HIS A 95 -7.23 -6.25 -2.28
C HIS A 95 -6.77 -5.34 -3.43
N HIS A 96 -6.33 -4.12 -3.12
CA HIS A 96 -5.83 -3.18 -4.12
C HIS A 96 -4.87 -2.16 -3.52
N VAL A 97 -4.27 -1.36 -4.40
CA VAL A 97 -3.47 -0.19 -4.03
C VAL A 97 -3.98 1.04 -4.77
N GLY A 98 -4.11 2.15 -4.05
CA GLY A 98 -4.43 3.47 -4.61
C GLY A 98 -3.19 4.33 -4.73
N TYR A 99 -2.95 4.92 -5.90
CA TYR A 99 -1.82 5.83 -6.14
C TYR A 99 -2.29 7.26 -6.32
N VAL A 100 -1.67 8.19 -5.60
CA VAL A 100 -1.96 9.62 -5.74
C VAL A 100 -1.36 10.15 -7.05
N VAL A 101 -2.14 10.92 -7.79
CA VAL A 101 -1.73 11.71 -8.96
C VAL A 101 -2.12 13.17 -8.77
N ALA A 102 -1.32 14.09 -9.32
CA ALA A 102 -1.54 15.53 -9.17
C ALA A 102 -2.77 16.03 -9.96
N ASP A 103 -2.93 15.52 -11.18
CA ASP A 103 -4.01 15.85 -12.11
C ASP A 103 -4.50 14.55 -12.76
N ILE A 104 -5.71 14.12 -12.41
CA ILE A 104 -6.24 12.83 -12.83
C ILE A 104 -6.56 12.79 -14.32
N ASP A 105 -6.99 13.89 -14.92
CA ASP A 105 -7.32 13.94 -16.35
C ASP A 105 -6.02 13.79 -17.17
N ARG A 106 -4.98 14.53 -16.79
CA ARG A 106 -3.64 14.38 -17.40
C ARG A 106 -3.07 12.98 -17.18
N ALA A 107 -3.20 12.42 -15.96
CA ALA A 107 -2.71 11.09 -15.67
C ALA A 107 -3.41 10.02 -16.54
N ILE A 108 -4.72 10.15 -16.77
CA ILE A 108 -5.47 9.26 -17.66
C ILE A 108 -4.95 9.33 -19.08
N ASP A 109 -4.73 10.53 -19.61
CA ASP A 109 -4.20 10.71 -20.97
C ASP A 109 -2.79 10.09 -21.10
N ASP A 110 -1.90 10.39 -20.15
CA ASP A 110 -0.52 9.89 -20.13
C ASP A 110 -0.47 8.35 -20.02
N LEU A 111 -1.28 7.76 -19.13
CA LEU A 111 -1.33 6.31 -18.94
C LEU A 111 -2.00 5.59 -20.11
N THR A 112 -3.06 6.16 -20.69
CA THR A 112 -3.71 5.61 -21.89
C THR A 112 -2.73 5.61 -23.07
N ALA A 113 -1.95 6.69 -23.25
CA ALA A 113 -0.92 6.76 -24.29
C ALA A 113 0.18 5.71 -24.12
N ARG A 114 0.43 5.26 -22.89
CA ARG A 114 1.35 4.17 -22.54
C ARG A 114 0.74 2.77 -22.67
N GLY A 115 -0.53 2.67 -23.05
CA GLY A 115 -1.23 1.41 -23.29
C GLY A 115 -1.99 0.83 -22.09
N PHE A 116 -2.10 1.58 -20.98
CA PHE A 116 -2.99 1.20 -19.89
C PHE A 116 -4.45 1.31 -20.31
N LYS A 117 -5.28 0.46 -19.70
CA LYS A 117 -6.73 0.51 -19.84
C LYS A 117 -7.35 0.81 -18.47
N PHE A 118 -8.53 1.43 -18.50
CA PHE A 118 -9.31 1.71 -17.30
C PHE A 118 -10.59 0.89 -17.30
N ALA A 119 -11.04 0.50 -16.12
CA ALA A 119 -12.22 -0.33 -15.93
C ALA A 119 -13.54 0.44 -16.13
N GLY A 120 -13.48 1.78 -16.12
CA GLY A 120 -14.63 2.65 -16.36
C GLY A 120 -14.28 3.80 -17.31
N ASP A 121 -15.31 4.41 -17.90
CA ASP A 121 -15.14 5.45 -18.92
C ASP A 121 -14.62 6.79 -18.39
N LYS A 122 -14.86 7.09 -17.11
CA LYS A 122 -14.50 8.36 -16.47
C LYS A 122 -14.25 8.19 -14.97
N PRO A 123 -13.45 9.09 -14.35
CA PRO A 123 -13.32 9.13 -12.90
C PRO A 123 -14.66 9.32 -12.19
N PHE A 124 -14.73 8.82 -10.97
CA PHE A 124 -15.82 9.11 -10.04
C PHE A 124 -15.26 9.69 -8.74
N THR A 125 -16.12 10.36 -7.96
CA THR A 125 -15.73 10.93 -6.68
C THR A 125 -16.34 10.13 -5.53
N ASN A 126 -15.54 9.72 -4.57
CA ASN A 126 -16.01 8.99 -3.40
C ASN A 126 -16.58 9.92 -2.32
N VAL A 127 -17.08 9.35 -1.22
CA VAL A 127 -17.65 10.09 -0.09
C VAL A 127 -16.65 11.00 0.63
N MET A 128 -15.35 10.78 0.41
CA MET A 128 -14.26 11.58 0.96
C MET A 128 -13.89 12.77 0.07
N GLY A 129 -14.57 12.96 -1.07
CA GLY A 129 -14.26 14.00 -2.04
C GLY A 129 -13.00 13.70 -2.88
N GLN A 130 -12.53 12.45 -2.89
CA GLN A 130 -11.39 12.01 -3.69
C GLN A 130 -11.89 11.56 -5.07
N THR A 131 -11.26 12.01 -6.14
CA THR A 131 -11.59 11.61 -7.51
C THR A 131 -10.68 10.48 -7.93
N LEU A 132 -11.23 9.35 -8.38
CA LEU A 132 -10.46 8.14 -8.67
C LEU A 132 -10.95 7.39 -9.91
N LEU A 133 -10.04 6.60 -10.50
CA LEU A 133 -10.32 5.70 -11.61
C LEU A 133 -9.50 4.41 -11.51
N TYR A 134 -10.18 3.26 -11.55
CA TYR A 134 -9.56 1.94 -11.51
C TYR A 134 -8.99 1.56 -12.89
N PHE A 135 -7.80 0.96 -12.87
CA PHE A 135 -7.24 0.30 -14.04
C PHE A 135 -8.03 -0.98 -14.38
N ASP A 136 -8.01 -1.36 -15.65
CA ASP A 136 -8.34 -2.73 -16.06
C ASP A 136 -7.16 -3.64 -15.69
N PRO A 137 -7.36 -4.66 -14.83
CA PRO A 137 -6.29 -5.54 -14.36
C PRO A 137 -5.51 -6.27 -15.47
N THR A 138 -6.08 -6.40 -16.67
CA THR A 138 -5.38 -6.97 -17.83
C THR A 138 -4.16 -6.17 -18.25
N THR A 139 -4.05 -4.90 -17.81
CA THR A 139 -2.90 -4.03 -18.08
C THR A 139 -2.01 -3.77 -16.86
N THR A 140 -2.32 -4.36 -15.69
CA THR A 140 -1.57 -4.18 -14.43
C THR A 140 -1.15 -5.51 -13.80
N ASN A 141 -0.76 -6.49 -14.63
CA ASN A 141 -0.37 -7.84 -14.23
C ASN A 141 -1.42 -8.57 -13.36
N GLY A 142 -2.70 -8.27 -13.56
CA GLY A 142 -3.81 -8.83 -12.79
C GLY A 142 -4.01 -8.20 -11.41
N VAL A 143 -3.18 -7.23 -11.02
CA VAL A 143 -3.33 -6.53 -9.74
C VAL A 143 -4.37 -5.44 -9.87
N LEU A 144 -5.31 -5.38 -8.93
CA LEU A 144 -6.27 -4.28 -8.86
C LEU A 144 -5.57 -3.01 -8.33
N MET A 145 -5.62 -1.95 -9.12
CA MET A 145 -4.98 -0.67 -8.83
C MET A 145 -5.92 0.46 -9.25
N HIS A 146 -5.80 1.62 -8.60
CA HIS A 146 -6.46 2.85 -9.06
C HIS A 146 -5.56 4.06 -8.90
N ILE A 147 -5.79 5.07 -9.74
CA ILE A 147 -5.24 6.41 -9.54
C ILE A 147 -6.28 7.27 -8.80
N THR A 148 -5.80 8.14 -7.92
CA THR A 148 -6.61 9.06 -7.14
C THR A 148 -6.01 10.46 -7.17
N GLN A 149 -6.84 11.45 -7.44
CA GLN A 149 -6.54 12.84 -7.10
C GLN A 149 -7.22 13.18 -5.78
N LEU A 150 -6.42 13.64 -4.82
CA LEU A 150 -6.91 14.07 -3.52
C LEU A 150 -7.61 15.44 -3.62
N PRO A 151 -8.57 15.76 -2.74
CA PRO A 151 -9.07 17.12 -2.61
C PRO A 151 -7.91 18.06 -2.23
N GLY A 152 -7.94 19.30 -2.73
CA GLY A 152 -6.81 20.23 -2.61
C GLY A 152 -6.42 20.66 -1.18
N GLU A 153 -7.25 20.35 -0.17
CA GLU A 153 -6.89 20.56 1.23
C GLU A 153 -6.22 19.31 1.82
N PRO A 154 -5.04 19.44 2.45
CA PRO A 154 -4.42 18.33 3.16
C PRO A 154 -5.36 17.81 4.23
N VAL A 155 -5.56 16.51 4.24
CA VAL A 155 -6.22 15.84 5.36
C VAL A 155 -5.32 16.00 6.58
N ALA A 156 -5.88 16.52 7.68
CA ALA A 156 -5.13 16.65 8.93
C ALA A 156 -4.69 15.27 9.43
N ALA A 157 -3.40 15.14 9.76
CA ALA A 157 -2.89 13.99 10.50
C ALA A 157 -3.66 13.85 11.82
N ASN A 158 -3.87 12.63 12.26
CA ASN A 158 -4.42 12.36 13.59
C ASN A 158 -3.32 12.03 14.59
N ASN A 159 -3.67 12.07 15.89
CA ASN A 159 -2.76 11.72 16.98
C ASN A 159 -2.60 10.20 17.16
N GLY A 160 -2.87 9.40 16.12
CA GLY A 160 -2.63 7.96 16.13
C GLY A 160 -1.14 7.64 15.99
N PHE A 161 -0.83 6.35 15.85
CA PHE A 161 0.53 5.86 15.66
C PHE A 161 1.21 6.58 14.49
N GLU A 162 2.39 7.16 14.74
CA GLU A 162 3.07 8.04 13.77
C GLU A 162 3.67 7.24 12.60
N VAL A 163 2.85 7.03 11.57
CA VAL A 163 3.29 6.57 10.23
C VAL A 163 3.52 7.78 9.34
N GLU A 164 4.73 7.91 8.80
CA GLU A 164 5.11 9.02 7.92
C GLU A 164 4.49 8.88 6.52
N ARG A 165 4.41 7.63 6.01
CA ARG A 165 3.77 7.24 4.75
C ARG A 165 3.74 5.72 4.59
N ILE A 166 2.95 5.23 3.64
CA ILE A 166 3.12 3.88 3.09
C ILE A 166 4.33 3.93 2.13
N VAL A 167 5.33 3.06 2.33
CA VAL A 167 6.49 2.99 1.42
C VAL A 167 6.21 2.10 0.23
N HIS A 168 5.66 0.92 0.48
CA HIS A 168 5.47 -0.07 -0.56
C HIS A 168 4.29 -0.99 -0.33
N ALA A 169 3.78 -1.47 -1.47
CA ALA A 169 3.07 -2.74 -1.56
C ALA A 169 4.07 -3.83 -1.95
N GLY A 170 4.05 -4.93 -1.22
CA GLY A 170 4.81 -6.14 -1.52
C GLY A 170 3.98 -7.07 -2.40
N TYR A 171 4.60 -7.65 -3.41
CA TYR A 171 3.98 -8.60 -4.33
C TYR A 171 4.80 -9.87 -4.41
N ARG A 172 4.15 -11.02 -4.28
CA ARG A 172 4.71 -12.26 -4.81
C ARG A 172 4.56 -12.25 -6.32
N VAL A 173 5.61 -12.67 -7.03
CA VAL A 173 5.65 -12.74 -8.49
C VAL A 173 6.20 -14.08 -8.98
N ASN A 174 5.70 -14.58 -10.11
CA ASN A 174 6.17 -15.85 -10.66
C ASN A 174 7.49 -15.75 -11.46
N ASP A 175 7.81 -14.55 -11.95
CA ASP A 175 9.04 -14.23 -12.67
C ASP A 175 9.51 -12.84 -12.22
N LEU A 176 10.57 -12.80 -11.42
CA LEU A 176 11.10 -11.56 -10.85
C LEU A 176 11.61 -10.60 -11.92
N GLU A 177 12.30 -11.11 -12.94
CA GLU A 177 12.93 -10.26 -13.97
C GLU A 177 11.87 -9.60 -14.85
N LYS A 178 10.84 -10.37 -15.23
CA LYS A 178 9.68 -9.86 -15.97
C LYS A 178 8.94 -8.80 -15.14
N ALA A 179 8.76 -9.02 -13.85
CA ALA A 179 8.09 -8.07 -12.96
C ALA A 179 8.90 -6.77 -12.80
N ILE A 180 10.22 -6.85 -12.55
CA ILE A 180 11.10 -5.67 -12.48
C ILE A 180 10.99 -4.87 -13.77
N LYS A 181 11.16 -5.53 -14.92
CA LYS A 181 11.08 -4.89 -16.22
C LYS A 181 9.73 -4.21 -16.44
N TRP A 182 8.63 -4.84 -16.02
CA TRP A 182 7.30 -4.26 -16.17
C TRP A 182 7.16 -2.93 -15.41
N TYR A 183 7.58 -2.87 -14.14
CA TYR A 183 7.51 -1.61 -13.36
C TYR A 183 8.47 -0.55 -13.90
N VAL A 184 9.69 -0.93 -14.32
CA VAL A 184 10.65 -0.02 -14.94
C VAL A 184 10.10 0.60 -16.22
N ASP A 185 9.58 -0.22 -17.13
CA ASP A 185 9.11 0.24 -18.44
C ASP A 185 7.80 1.03 -18.37
N ASN A 186 6.85 0.60 -17.52
CA ASN A 186 5.49 1.13 -17.58
C ASN A 186 5.25 2.25 -16.57
N PHE A 187 5.90 2.21 -15.41
CA PHE A 187 5.78 3.22 -14.34
C PHE A 187 6.99 4.14 -14.23
N ASP A 188 7.88 4.14 -15.24
CA ASP A 188 9.16 4.86 -15.22
C ASP A 188 10.00 4.53 -13.98
N GLY A 189 9.97 3.26 -13.58
CA GLY A 189 10.59 2.79 -12.35
C GLY A 189 12.11 2.72 -12.40
N GLU A 190 12.75 2.86 -11.24
CA GLU A 190 14.18 2.63 -11.00
C GLU A 190 14.36 1.37 -10.17
N HIS A 191 15.06 0.37 -10.72
CA HIS A 191 15.43 -0.84 -9.99
C HIS A 191 16.59 -0.55 -9.04
N LEU A 192 16.35 -0.70 -7.73
CA LEU A 192 17.33 -0.39 -6.69
C LEU A 192 18.26 -1.55 -6.33
N GLY A 193 17.90 -2.77 -6.74
CA GLY A 193 18.58 -3.99 -6.33
C GLY A 193 17.63 -5.02 -5.72
N GLY A 194 18.19 -6.00 -5.04
CA GLY A 194 17.47 -7.19 -4.60
C GLY A 194 18.42 -8.25 -4.05
N GLY A 195 17.89 -9.33 -3.51
CA GLY A 195 18.71 -10.40 -2.93
C GLY A 195 17.88 -11.63 -2.55
N PRO A 196 18.42 -12.53 -1.73
CA PRO A 196 17.65 -13.63 -1.16
C PRO A 196 16.47 -13.11 -0.34
N SER A 197 15.28 -13.66 -0.56
CA SER A 197 14.11 -13.33 0.25
C SER A 197 14.11 -14.13 1.55
N ARG A 198 13.51 -13.58 2.61
CA ARG A 198 13.36 -14.26 3.90
C ARG A 198 12.57 -15.58 3.80
N SER A 199 11.69 -15.70 2.81
CA SER A 199 10.84 -16.87 2.58
C SER A 199 11.48 -17.96 1.71
N GLY A 200 12.77 -17.85 1.39
CA GLY A 200 13.51 -18.90 0.66
C GLY A 200 13.49 -18.77 -0.86
N GLY A 201 13.29 -17.56 -1.38
CA GLY A 201 13.39 -17.23 -2.80
C GLY A 201 14.31 -16.02 -3.02
N ARG A 202 13.89 -15.10 -3.89
CA ARG A 202 14.60 -13.84 -4.16
C ARG A 202 13.63 -12.66 -4.20
N ASN A 203 14.12 -11.47 -3.89
CA ASN A 203 13.36 -10.24 -3.97
C ASN A 203 14.08 -9.16 -4.77
N ALA A 204 13.34 -8.13 -5.18
CA ALA A 204 13.84 -6.91 -5.76
C ALA A 204 12.97 -5.71 -5.39
N PHE A 205 13.56 -4.53 -5.45
CA PHE A 205 12.89 -3.26 -5.13
C PHE A 205 12.91 -2.34 -6.35
N VAL A 206 11.75 -1.83 -6.74
CA VAL A 206 11.62 -0.84 -7.83
C VAL A 206 10.92 0.40 -7.30
N ASN A 207 11.49 1.58 -7.53
CA ASN A 207 10.92 2.85 -7.11
C ASN A 207 10.31 3.61 -8.29
N PHE A 208 9.19 4.29 -8.08
CA PHE A 208 8.61 5.27 -9.02
C PHE A 208 7.85 6.34 -8.24
N GLY A 209 8.00 7.62 -8.59
CA GLY A 209 7.54 8.70 -7.70
C GLY A 209 8.09 8.52 -6.28
N GLN A 210 7.27 8.71 -5.25
CA GLN A 210 7.58 8.36 -3.85
C GLN A 210 7.03 6.98 -3.45
N VAL A 211 6.90 6.08 -4.42
CA VAL A 211 6.45 4.69 -4.23
C VAL A 211 7.63 3.75 -4.40
N GLN A 212 7.66 2.70 -3.58
CA GLN A 212 8.46 1.50 -3.82
C GLN A 212 7.52 0.32 -4.02
N VAL A 213 7.92 -0.66 -4.82
CA VAL A 213 7.33 -2.00 -4.80
C VAL A 213 8.41 -2.99 -4.40
N GLU A 214 8.05 -3.90 -3.50
CA GLU A 214 8.88 -5.08 -3.21
C GLU A 214 8.32 -6.27 -4.01
N LEU A 215 9.13 -6.83 -4.89
CA LEU A 215 8.76 -7.98 -5.72
C LEU A 215 9.47 -9.22 -5.16
N ILE A 216 8.73 -10.28 -4.85
CA ILE A 216 9.23 -11.50 -4.22
C ILE A 216 8.91 -12.70 -5.11
N GLU A 217 9.92 -13.28 -5.73
CA GLU A 217 9.79 -14.57 -6.37
C GLU A 217 10.08 -15.67 -5.34
N PRO A 218 9.11 -16.54 -5.01
CA PRO A 218 9.31 -17.59 -4.01
C PRO A 218 10.25 -18.68 -4.54
N GLY A 219 10.78 -19.53 -3.65
CA GLY A 219 11.68 -20.62 -4.05
C GLY A 219 11.05 -21.66 -5.00
N ASP A 220 9.71 -21.74 -5.01
CA ASP A 220 8.92 -22.48 -6.00
C ASP A 220 7.87 -21.56 -6.64
N PRO A 221 8.20 -20.82 -7.72
CA PRO A 221 7.26 -19.92 -8.39
C PRO A 221 6.10 -20.64 -9.07
N ALA A 222 6.26 -21.92 -9.42
CA ALA A 222 5.20 -22.71 -10.05
C ALA A 222 4.04 -23.01 -9.10
N SER A 223 4.25 -22.85 -7.78
CA SER A 223 3.19 -22.93 -6.77
C SER A 223 2.22 -21.74 -6.79
N MET A 224 2.54 -20.67 -7.53
CA MET A 224 1.69 -19.49 -7.62
C MET A 224 0.56 -19.68 -8.64
N GLY A 225 -0.66 -19.25 -8.27
CA GLY A 225 -1.82 -19.28 -9.17
C GLY A 225 -1.93 -18.08 -10.11
N ASN A 226 -1.32 -16.94 -9.78
CA ASN A 226 -1.34 -15.70 -10.56
C ASN A 226 0.07 -15.15 -10.75
N ASP A 227 0.29 -14.36 -11.81
CA ASP A 227 1.58 -13.71 -12.08
C ASP A 227 2.00 -12.77 -10.95
N HIS A 228 1.05 -12.05 -10.34
CA HIS A 228 1.27 -11.14 -9.21
C HIS A 228 0.20 -11.37 -8.13
N VAL A 229 0.62 -11.40 -6.86
CA VAL A 229 -0.26 -11.52 -5.71
C VAL A 229 0.23 -10.57 -4.63
N MET A 230 -0.65 -9.69 -4.12
CA MET A 230 -0.30 -8.82 -2.99
C MET A 230 0.07 -9.66 -1.76
N ASP A 231 1.16 -9.29 -1.09
CA ASP A 231 1.75 -10.07 -0.01
C ASP A 231 1.78 -9.32 1.32
N HIS A 232 2.25 -8.07 1.31
CA HIS A 232 2.37 -7.26 2.52
C HIS A 232 2.41 -5.76 2.22
N VAL A 233 2.40 -4.95 3.28
CA VAL A 233 2.59 -3.50 3.23
C VAL A 233 3.73 -3.05 4.15
N GLY A 234 4.52 -2.09 3.68
CA GLY A 234 5.54 -1.40 4.46
C GLY A 234 5.11 0.01 4.88
N TYR A 235 5.21 0.32 6.17
CA TYR A 235 4.93 1.65 6.74
C TYR A 235 6.22 2.35 7.18
N VAL A 236 6.47 3.56 6.66
CA VAL A 236 7.61 4.36 7.10
C VAL A 236 7.35 4.96 8.46
N VAL A 237 8.31 4.81 9.36
CA VAL A 237 8.37 5.47 10.67
C VAL A 237 9.74 6.11 10.87
N GLY A 238 9.83 7.09 11.77
CA GLY A 238 11.08 7.80 12.02
C GLY A 238 12.17 6.89 12.63
N ASP A 239 11.87 6.24 13.76
CA ASP A 239 12.79 5.32 14.43
C ASP A 239 12.07 4.08 14.94
N ILE A 240 12.40 2.91 14.38
CA ILE A 240 11.71 1.65 14.72
C ILE A 240 11.81 1.33 16.23
N PRO A 241 13.00 1.34 16.88
CA PRO A 241 13.09 1.06 18.32
C PRO A 241 12.19 1.95 19.18
N SER A 242 12.05 3.23 18.82
CA SER A 242 11.19 4.17 19.54
C SER A 242 9.69 3.87 19.40
N CYS A 243 9.28 3.21 18.31
CA CYS A 243 7.89 2.85 18.03
C CYS A 243 7.43 1.54 18.69
N ILE A 244 8.35 0.62 19.01
CA ILE A 244 8.01 -0.75 19.49
C ILE A 244 7.08 -0.70 20.69
N GLY A 245 7.43 0.07 21.73
CA GLY A 245 6.67 0.12 22.97
C GLY A 245 5.25 0.64 22.80
N GLU A 246 5.03 1.60 21.90
CA GLU A 246 3.69 2.10 21.58
C GLU A 246 2.86 1.03 20.86
N CYS A 247 3.42 0.39 19.82
CA CYS A 247 2.77 -0.71 19.11
C CYS A 247 2.35 -1.84 20.07
N GLU A 248 3.25 -2.26 20.97
CA GLU A 248 2.98 -3.31 21.95
C GLU A 248 1.89 -2.90 22.95
N SER A 249 1.89 -1.63 23.38
CA SER A 249 0.83 -1.10 24.26
C SER A 249 -0.55 -1.12 23.61
N HIS A 250 -0.60 -1.10 22.27
CA HIS A 250 -1.82 -1.20 21.46
C HIS A 250 -2.16 -2.64 21.04
N GLY A 251 -1.36 -3.63 21.47
CA GLY A 251 -1.62 -5.05 21.28
C GLY A 251 -1.02 -5.67 20.02
N LEU A 252 -0.16 -4.93 19.31
CA LEU A 252 0.66 -5.47 18.23
C LEU A 252 1.86 -6.24 18.81
N ARG A 253 2.33 -7.26 18.10
CA ARG A 253 3.58 -7.97 18.42
C ARG A 253 4.48 -8.01 17.20
N PHE A 254 5.78 -8.21 17.43
CA PHE A 254 6.77 -8.30 16.38
C PHE A 254 7.40 -9.68 16.32
N VAL A 255 7.82 -10.08 15.12
CA VAL A 255 8.46 -11.39 14.89
C VAL A 255 9.87 -11.45 15.49
N SER A 256 10.42 -10.31 15.88
CA SER A 256 11.73 -10.18 16.53
C SER A 256 11.77 -8.88 17.35
N ASP A 257 12.69 -8.79 18.30
CA ASP A 257 12.91 -7.57 19.10
C ASP A 257 13.79 -6.54 18.38
N THR A 258 14.44 -6.91 17.27
CA THR A 258 15.41 -6.07 16.55
C THR A 258 15.09 -6.00 15.07
N PRO A 259 15.15 -4.80 14.44
CA PRO A 259 14.97 -4.68 13.00
C PRO A 259 16.13 -5.34 12.26
N ILE A 260 15.83 -5.88 11.07
CA ILE A 260 16.83 -6.33 10.11
C ILE A 260 17.12 -5.24 9.10
N THR A 261 18.27 -5.28 8.43
CA THR A 261 18.56 -4.38 7.29
C THR A 261 18.43 -5.16 5.99
N ASN A 262 17.61 -4.67 5.06
CA ASN A 262 17.43 -5.30 3.75
C ASN A 262 18.56 -4.92 2.77
N SER A 263 18.53 -5.50 1.56
CA SER A 263 19.57 -5.31 0.53
C SER A 263 19.68 -3.88 0.00
N VAL A 264 18.66 -3.04 0.20
CA VAL A 264 18.65 -1.62 -0.19
C VAL A 264 18.89 -0.68 1.00
N GLY A 265 19.38 -1.21 2.13
CA GLY A 265 19.81 -0.42 3.28
C GLY A 265 18.70 0.10 4.19
N GLN A 266 17.47 -0.38 4.03
CA GLN A 266 16.35 -0.01 4.89
C GLN A 266 16.30 -0.93 6.12
N GLN A 267 15.97 -0.38 7.28
CA GLN A 267 15.66 -1.19 8.46
C GLN A 267 14.19 -1.63 8.41
N VAL A 268 13.90 -2.89 8.72
CA VAL A 268 12.57 -3.49 8.63
C VAL A 268 12.26 -4.30 9.88
N LEU A 269 11.06 -4.12 10.44
CA LEU A 269 10.56 -4.91 11.57
C LEU A 269 9.13 -5.39 11.31
N TYR A 270 8.95 -6.70 11.23
CA TYR A 270 7.69 -7.34 10.85
C TYR A 270 6.77 -7.54 12.05
N PHE A 271 5.48 -7.27 11.85
CA PHE A 271 4.44 -7.63 12.81
C PHE A 271 4.16 -9.15 12.78
N GLU A 272 3.82 -9.71 13.93
CA GLU A 272 3.23 -11.05 14.03
C GLU A 272 1.80 -11.02 13.48
N THR A 273 1.52 -11.88 12.51
CA THR A 273 0.24 -11.89 11.78
C THR A 273 -0.97 -12.10 12.70
N ASP A 274 -0.80 -12.88 13.78
CA ASP A 274 -1.83 -13.12 14.79
C ASP A 274 -2.29 -11.85 15.52
N THR A 275 -1.51 -10.77 15.46
CA THR A 275 -1.86 -9.46 16.02
C THR A 275 -2.25 -8.42 14.98
N SER A 276 -2.01 -8.72 13.70
CA SER A 276 -2.31 -7.86 12.56
C SER A 276 -3.44 -8.38 11.68
N MET A 277 -4.45 -9.00 12.29
CA MET A 277 -5.65 -9.50 11.60
C MET A 277 -5.31 -10.50 10.48
N ASN A 278 -4.23 -11.26 10.69
CA ASN A 278 -3.57 -12.17 9.75
C ASN A 278 -3.00 -11.50 8.49
N SER A 279 -2.98 -10.17 8.40
CA SER A 279 -2.36 -9.44 7.32
C SER A 279 -0.88 -9.20 7.58
N ARG A 280 -0.04 -9.32 6.55
CA ARG A 280 1.40 -9.09 6.68
C ARG A 280 1.71 -7.60 6.56
N MET A 281 2.40 -7.09 7.56
CA MET A 281 2.76 -5.69 7.67
C MET A 281 4.15 -5.57 8.29
N HIS A 282 4.87 -4.49 7.99
CA HIS A 282 6.09 -4.16 8.71
C HIS A 282 6.31 -2.66 8.84
N LEU A 283 7.06 -2.29 9.88
CA LEU A 283 7.65 -0.96 10.00
C LEU A 283 8.92 -0.90 9.16
N THR A 284 9.18 0.27 8.59
CA THR A 284 10.36 0.57 7.77
C THR A 284 10.97 1.88 8.22
N ARG A 285 12.28 1.88 8.44
CA ARG A 285 13.08 3.11 8.49
C ARG A 285 13.94 3.17 7.24
N LEU A 286 13.82 4.27 6.50
CA LEU A 286 14.62 4.51 5.30
C LEU A 286 16.06 4.87 5.69
N PRO A 287 17.05 4.59 4.83
CA PRO A 287 18.42 5.07 5.05
C PRO A 287 18.44 6.62 5.08
N ASP A 288 19.34 7.16 5.90
CA ASP A 288 19.58 8.61 6.04
C ASP A 288 20.10 9.26 4.74
#